data_AF-A0A4Y6ICI6-F1
#
_entry.id   AF-A0A4Y6ICI6-F1
#
_cell.length_a   1.000
_cell.length_b   1.000
_cell.length_c   1.000
_cell.angle_alpha   90.00
_cell.angle_beta   90.00
_cell.angle_gamma   90.00
#
_symmetry.space_group_name_H-M   'P 1'
#
loop_
_entity.id
_entity.type
_entity.pdbx_description
1 polymer ?
#
loop_
_entity_poly.entity_id
_entity_poly.type
_entity_poly.pdbx_seq_one_letter_code
_entity_poly.pdbx_strand_id
1 'polypeptide(L)'
;MRCSGQYQRLRQYWRCQRAQTVICALSLLLVCVLSACAFLLPTALLWPLAVINGLLVIHGLLRRASIWGLIKLAMVQLGITLSLYLLLYGSSQLTQGALVVARIMLATIPGWWLCITAAPERIGAVLSGFLPTKWAFVVAASLHLLPYMANEIREIYQIQCLRGARITPKALRHPKNWSELVYCVLFPVLIQLLKLSRQMAIAAQTRHFGVSAQPTHWHSPRDNYD
;
A
#
# COMPACT_ATOMS: atom_id res chain seq x y z
N MET A 1 -15.43 -44.37 1.59
CA MET A 1 -14.30 -43.95 0.72
C MET A 1 -14.56 -42.57 0.06
N ARG A 2 -14.62 -41.46 0.83
CA ARG A 2 -14.76 -40.07 0.31
C ARG A 2 -13.64 -39.11 0.75
N CYS A 3 -12.61 -39.63 1.44
CA CYS A 3 -11.60 -38.83 2.13
C CYS A 3 -10.36 -38.49 1.28
N SER A 4 -10.08 -39.22 0.17
CA SER A 4 -8.88 -38.96 -0.65
C SER A 4 -9.00 -37.71 -1.53
N GLY A 5 -10.21 -37.36 -1.99
CA GLY A 5 -10.44 -36.21 -2.86
C GLY A 5 -10.25 -34.85 -2.18
N GLN A 6 -10.57 -34.74 -0.87
CA GLN A 6 -10.37 -33.50 -0.11
C GLN A 6 -8.88 -33.23 0.15
N TYR A 7 -8.10 -34.28 0.43
CA TYR A 7 -6.66 -34.15 0.64
C TYR A 7 -5.92 -33.66 -0.61
N GLN A 8 -6.32 -34.13 -1.79
CA GLN A 8 -5.71 -33.69 -3.06
C GLN A 8 -6.01 -32.22 -3.37
N ARG A 9 -7.25 -31.75 -3.14
CA ARG A 9 -7.62 -30.34 -3.34
C ARG A 9 -6.88 -29.41 -2.39
N LEU A 10 -6.75 -29.79 -1.12
CA LEU A 10 -5.94 -29.05 -0.15
C LEU A 10 -4.50 -28.95 -0.65
N ARG A 11 -3.87 -30.06 -1.05
CA ARG A 11 -2.48 -30.07 -1.53
C ARG A 11 -2.24 -29.19 -2.76
N GLN A 12 -3.22 -29.09 -3.66
CA GLN A 12 -3.13 -28.23 -4.85
C GLN A 12 -3.30 -26.75 -4.48
N TYR A 13 -4.20 -26.43 -3.55
CA TYR A 13 -4.37 -25.10 -2.98
C TYR A 13 -3.07 -24.60 -2.31
N TRP A 14 -2.43 -25.44 -1.48
CA TRP A 14 -1.17 -25.11 -0.81
C TRP A 14 -0.04 -24.79 -1.80
N ARG A 15 0.04 -25.49 -2.94
CA ARG A 15 1.04 -25.21 -3.98
C ARG A 15 0.76 -23.87 -4.69
N CYS A 16 -0.49 -23.60 -5.06
CA CYS A 16 -0.85 -22.33 -5.70
C CYS A 16 -0.55 -21.13 -4.79
N GLN A 17 -0.87 -21.23 -3.49
CA GLN A 17 -0.61 -20.15 -2.53
C GLN A 17 0.88 -19.92 -2.29
N ARG A 18 1.69 -20.99 -2.19
CA ARG A 18 3.14 -20.88 -2.08
C ARG A 18 3.77 -20.30 -3.35
N ALA A 19 3.27 -20.67 -4.53
CA ALA A 19 3.73 -20.07 -5.78
C ALA A 19 3.40 -18.57 -5.82
N GLN A 20 2.20 -18.17 -5.40
CA GLN A 20 1.79 -16.76 -5.39
C GLN A 20 2.59 -15.89 -4.40
N THR A 21 2.94 -16.43 -3.22
CA THR A 21 3.79 -15.72 -2.25
C THR A 21 5.23 -15.56 -2.76
N VAL A 22 5.78 -16.59 -3.40
CA VAL A 22 7.10 -16.50 -4.06
C VAL A 22 7.07 -15.48 -5.20
N ILE A 23 6.03 -15.47 -6.03
CA ILE A 23 5.86 -14.46 -7.09
C ILE A 23 5.79 -13.06 -6.49
N CYS A 24 5.07 -12.87 -5.38
CA CYS A 24 4.98 -11.58 -4.69
C CYS A 24 6.34 -11.13 -4.13
N ALA A 25 7.11 -12.06 -3.55
CA ALA A 25 8.46 -11.77 -3.07
C ALA A 25 9.42 -11.40 -4.22
N LEU A 26 9.37 -12.13 -5.33
CA LEU A 26 10.15 -11.80 -6.53
C LEU A 26 9.73 -10.46 -7.12
N SER A 27 8.43 -10.14 -7.15
CA SER A 27 7.97 -8.82 -7.61
C SER A 27 8.43 -7.70 -6.70
N LEU A 28 8.43 -7.91 -5.37
CA LEU A 28 8.94 -6.92 -4.41
C LEU A 28 10.43 -6.64 -4.65
N LEU A 29 11.22 -7.70 -4.81
CA LEU A 29 12.65 -7.58 -5.10
C LEU A 29 12.88 -6.87 -6.43
N LEU A 30 12.17 -7.27 -7.48
CA LEU A 30 12.25 -6.66 -8.81
C LEU A 30 11.91 -5.17 -8.78
N VAL A 31 10.88 -4.79 -8.02
CA VAL A 31 10.47 -3.39 -7.83
C VAL A 31 11.57 -2.60 -7.11
N CYS A 32 12.11 -3.11 -6.00
CA CYS A 32 13.21 -2.47 -5.29
C CYS A 32 14.45 -2.27 -6.19
N VAL A 33 14.81 -3.29 -6.97
CA VAL A 33 15.95 -3.22 -7.90
C VAL A 33 15.69 -2.20 -8.99
N LEU A 34 14.53 -2.22 -9.65
CA LEU A 34 14.19 -1.26 -10.71
C LEU A 34 14.14 0.18 -10.19
N SER A 35 13.56 0.40 -9.01
CA SER A 35 13.52 1.72 -8.39
C SER A 35 14.92 2.21 -8.00
N ALA A 36 15.79 1.34 -7.45
CA ALA A 36 17.18 1.70 -7.14
C ALA A 36 17.98 2.00 -8.42
N CYS A 37 17.81 1.19 -9.46
CA CYS A 37 18.43 1.40 -10.76
C CYS A 37 18.01 2.74 -11.40
N ALA A 38 16.75 3.17 -11.22
CA ALA A 38 16.28 4.46 -11.74
C ALA A 38 17.05 5.68 -11.18
N PHE A 39 17.55 5.59 -9.94
CA PHE A 39 18.35 6.65 -9.33
C PHE A 39 19.85 6.53 -9.62
N LEU A 40 20.38 5.30 -9.61
CA LEU A 40 21.81 5.03 -9.68
C LEU A 40 22.38 4.99 -11.12
N LEU A 41 21.55 4.72 -12.14
CA LEU A 41 22.05 4.55 -13.51
C LEU A 41 22.45 5.88 -14.19
N PRO A 42 23.54 5.86 -14.99
CA PRO A 42 23.90 6.97 -15.87
C PRO A 42 22.83 7.23 -16.93
N THR A 43 22.74 8.48 -17.42
CA THR A 43 21.74 8.93 -18.40
C THR A 43 21.69 8.07 -19.67
N ALA A 44 22.81 7.48 -20.08
CA ALA A 44 22.89 6.61 -21.25
C ALA A 44 22.11 5.28 -21.10
N LEU A 45 21.99 4.74 -19.88
CA LEU A 45 21.26 3.49 -19.62
C LEU A 45 19.79 3.74 -19.21
N LEU A 46 19.28 4.97 -19.27
CA LEU A 46 17.88 5.25 -18.96
C LEU A 46 16.91 4.67 -20.02
N TRP A 47 17.32 4.58 -21.28
CA TRP A 47 16.51 4.01 -22.36
C TRP A 47 16.11 2.54 -22.13
N PRO A 48 17.02 1.59 -21.86
CA PRO A 48 16.62 0.21 -21.59
C PRO A 48 15.74 0.09 -20.33
N LEU A 49 15.99 0.93 -19.31
CA LEU A 49 15.15 0.98 -18.12
C LEU A 49 13.73 1.48 -18.44
N ALA A 50 13.59 2.46 -19.32
CA ALA A 50 12.31 2.94 -19.80
C ALA A 50 11.54 1.89 -20.60
N VAL A 51 12.23 1.07 -21.40
CA VAL A 51 11.61 -0.05 -22.12
C VAL A 51 11.05 -1.11 -21.16
N ILE A 52 11.83 -1.50 -20.15
CA ILE A 52 11.41 -2.48 -19.14
C ILE A 52 10.20 -1.94 -18.34
N ASN A 53 10.25 -0.68 -17.90
CA ASN A 53 9.14 -0.01 -17.22
C ASN A 53 7.91 0.13 -18.12
N GLY A 54 8.11 0.40 -19.42
CA GLY A 54 7.02 0.42 -20.40
C GLY A 54 6.31 -0.93 -20.49
N LEU A 55 7.06 -2.03 -20.51
CA LEU A 55 6.50 -3.39 -20.52
C LEU A 55 5.68 -3.68 -19.24
N LEU A 56 6.17 -3.22 -18.08
CA LEU A 56 5.44 -3.30 -16.81
C LEU A 56 4.12 -2.53 -16.88
N VAL A 57 4.12 -1.32 -17.44
CA VAL A 57 2.89 -0.53 -17.63
C VAL A 57 1.91 -1.24 -18.56
N ILE A 58 2.38 -1.80 -19.68
CA ILE A 58 1.54 -2.56 -20.62
C ILE A 58 0.91 -3.77 -19.90
N HIS A 59 1.69 -4.52 -19.12
CA HIS A 59 1.17 -5.64 -18.34
C HIS A 59 0.12 -5.19 -17.30
N GLY A 60 0.35 -4.05 -16.63
CA GLY A 60 -0.62 -3.45 -15.72
C GLY A 60 -1.91 -3.04 -16.42
N LEU A 61 -1.79 -2.46 -17.62
CA LEU A 61 -2.93 -2.03 -18.44
C LEU A 61 -3.75 -3.23 -18.94
N LEU A 62 -3.08 -4.33 -19.30
CA LEU A 62 -3.73 -5.60 -19.68
C LEU A 62 -4.58 -6.17 -18.54
N ARG A 63 -4.18 -5.93 -17.29
CA ARG A 63 -4.97 -6.27 -16.09
C ARG A 63 -6.06 -5.24 -15.74
N ARG A 64 -6.44 -4.38 -16.68
CA ARG A 64 -7.46 -3.31 -16.52
C ARG A 64 -7.16 -2.32 -15.40
N ALA A 65 -5.89 -2.07 -15.11
CA ALA A 65 -5.54 -1.07 -14.12
C ALA A 65 -5.80 0.36 -14.63
N SER A 66 -6.25 1.24 -13.74
CA SER A 66 -6.41 2.66 -14.04
C SER A 66 -5.05 3.38 -14.01
N ILE A 67 -4.57 3.78 -15.19
CA ILE A 67 -3.37 4.62 -15.35
C ILE A 67 -3.59 6.08 -14.94
N TRP A 68 -4.83 6.46 -14.66
CA TRP A 68 -5.18 7.84 -14.34
C TRP A 68 -4.45 8.35 -13.08
N GLY A 69 -4.24 7.48 -12.10
CA GLY A 69 -3.46 7.81 -10.90
C GLY A 69 -2.00 8.13 -11.22
N LEU A 70 -1.37 7.35 -12.11
CA LEU A 70 0.01 7.56 -12.53
C LEU A 70 0.17 8.86 -13.32
N ILE A 71 -0.75 9.14 -14.24
CA ILE A 71 -0.75 10.40 -15.01
C ILE A 71 -0.93 11.60 -14.09
N LYS A 72 -1.87 11.54 -13.14
CA LYS A 72 -2.06 12.61 -12.15
C LYS A 72 -0.79 12.86 -11.34
N LEU A 73 -0.15 11.80 -10.86
CA LEU A 73 1.11 11.90 -10.13
C LEU A 73 2.21 12.53 -11.00
N ALA A 74 2.32 12.12 -12.27
CA ALA A 74 3.27 12.68 -13.22
C ALA A 74 3.05 14.18 -13.42
N MET A 75 1.80 14.61 -13.62
CA MET A 75 1.47 16.03 -13.81
C MET A 75 1.77 16.87 -12.57
N VAL A 76 1.42 16.36 -11.38
CA VAL A 76 1.70 17.06 -10.10
C VAL A 76 3.21 17.15 -9.87
N GLN A 77 3.94 16.04 -10.02
CA GLN A 77 5.39 16.00 -9.82
C GLN A 77 6.12 16.91 -10.81
N LEU A 78 5.72 16.90 -12.08
CA LEU A 78 6.29 17.75 -13.12
C LEU A 78 6.03 19.22 -12.79
N GLY A 79 4.80 19.57 -12.43
CA GLY A 79 4.45 20.94 -12.03
C GLY A 79 5.27 21.45 -10.84
N ILE A 80 5.37 20.65 -9.76
CA ILE A 80 6.14 21.02 -8.57
C ILE A 80 7.63 21.16 -8.92
N THR A 81 8.22 20.16 -9.58
CA THR A 81 9.66 20.13 -9.85
C THR A 81 10.08 21.24 -10.82
N LEU A 82 9.28 21.46 -11.88
CA LEU A 82 9.55 22.50 -12.86
C LEU A 82 9.40 23.90 -12.27
N SER A 83 8.35 24.12 -11.45
CA SER A 83 8.16 25.38 -10.74
C SER A 83 9.31 25.68 -9.79
N LEU A 84 9.79 24.67 -9.05
CA LEU A 84 10.93 24.81 -8.14
C LEU A 84 12.22 25.11 -8.91
N TYR A 85 12.49 24.42 -10.02
CA TYR A 85 13.68 24.63 -10.86
C TYR A 85 13.69 26.01 -11.53
N LEU A 86 12.52 26.46 -12.02
CA LEU A 86 12.37 27.79 -12.61
C LEU A 86 12.68 28.88 -11.58
N LEU A 87 12.21 28.71 -10.34
CA LEU A 87 12.39 29.68 -9.25
C LEU A 87 13.82 29.72 -8.70
N LEU A 88 14.53 28.58 -8.70
CA LEU A 88 15.89 28.48 -8.16
C LEU A 88 17.01 28.75 -9.17
N TYR A 89 16.88 28.28 -10.43
CA TYR A 89 17.98 28.25 -11.41
C TYR A 89 17.66 28.94 -12.75
N GLY A 90 16.41 29.42 -12.94
CA GLY A 90 15.98 30.05 -14.18
C GLY A 90 15.82 29.09 -15.36
N SER A 91 15.69 29.63 -16.58
CA SER A 91 15.39 28.85 -17.80
C SER A 91 16.55 27.98 -18.32
N SER A 92 17.79 28.27 -17.88
CA SER A 92 19.00 27.62 -18.41
C SER A 92 19.13 26.14 -18.05
N GLN A 93 18.46 25.66 -16.99
CA GLN A 93 18.55 24.27 -16.50
C GLN A 93 17.23 23.48 -16.57
N LEU A 94 16.27 23.93 -17.38
CA LEU A 94 14.96 23.25 -17.52
C LEU A 94 15.09 21.79 -18.01
N THR A 95 16.09 21.50 -18.85
CA THR A 95 16.36 20.15 -19.35
C THR A 95 16.82 19.19 -18.24
N GLN A 96 17.59 19.68 -17.28
CA GLN A 96 18.01 18.91 -16.10
C GLN A 96 16.81 18.63 -15.18
N GLY A 97 15.94 19.61 -14.98
CA GLY A 97 14.69 19.43 -14.24
C GLY A 97 13.78 18.36 -14.86
N ALA A 98 13.63 18.37 -16.20
CA ALA A 98 12.86 17.36 -16.91
C ALA A 98 13.46 15.94 -16.74
N LEU A 99 14.79 15.82 -16.76
CA LEU A 99 15.49 14.55 -16.55
C LEU A 99 15.26 14.01 -15.13
N VAL A 100 15.31 14.87 -14.11
CA VAL A 100 15.01 14.49 -12.72
C VAL A 100 13.57 13.97 -12.59
N VAL A 101 12.59 14.67 -13.19
CA VAL A 101 11.19 14.23 -13.20
C VAL A 101 11.06 12.87 -13.89
N ALA A 102 11.73 12.67 -15.02
CA ALA A 102 11.73 11.39 -15.74
C ALA A 102 12.28 10.25 -14.86
N ARG A 103 13.37 10.48 -14.11
CA ARG A 103 13.91 9.48 -13.16
C ARG A 103 12.93 9.15 -12.04
N ILE A 104 12.31 10.16 -11.45
CA ILE A 104 11.30 9.95 -10.39
C ILE A 104 10.12 9.15 -10.93
N MET A 105 9.66 9.44 -12.16
CA MET A 105 8.60 8.66 -12.81
C MET A 105 9.03 7.20 -13.04
N LEU A 106 10.23 6.98 -13.59
CA LEU A 106 10.78 5.64 -13.80
C LEU A 106 10.91 4.85 -12.49
N ALA A 107 11.27 5.51 -11.38
CA ALA A 107 11.36 4.88 -10.07
C ALA A 107 9.98 4.52 -9.48
N THR A 108 8.93 5.23 -9.88
CA THR A 108 7.58 5.09 -9.31
C THR A 108 6.73 4.05 -10.05
N ILE A 109 6.99 3.82 -11.34
CA ILE A 109 6.26 2.84 -12.18
C ILE A 109 6.25 1.42 -11.58
N PRO A 110 7.39 0.85 -11.13
CA PRO A 110 7.41 -0.48 -10.52
C PRO A 110 6.53 -0.56 -9.26
N GLY A 111 6.56 0.48 -8.42
CA GLY A 111 5.73 0.56 -7.22
C GLY A 111 4.24 0.57 -7.53
N TRP A 112 3.82 1.36 -8.53
CA TRP A 112 2.44 1.36 -9.01
C TRP A 112 2.00 -0.02 -9.52
N TRP A 113 2.85 -0.67 -10.33
CA TRP A 113 2.57 -2.00 -10.86
C TRP A 113 2.42 -3.05 -9.76
N LEU A 114 3.24 -2.98 -8.71
CA LEU A 114 3.14 -3.88 -7.56
C LEU A 114 1.80 -3.73 -6.83
N CYS A 115 1.36 -2.50 -6.57
CA CYS A 115 0.09 -2.23 -5.89
C CYS A 115 -1.14 -2.77 -6.65
N ILE A 116 -1.03 -2.93 -7.97
CA ILE A 116 -2.10 -3.49 -8.81
C ILE A 116 -2.05 -5.02 -8.84
N THR A 117 -0.84 -5.59 -8.83
CA THR A 117 -0.64 -7.03 -9.06
C THR A 117 -0.67 -7.84 -7.77
N ALA A 118 -0.36 -7.24 -6.63
CA ALA A 118 -0.30 -7.89 -5.33
C ALA A 118 -1.23 -7.21 -4.32
N ALA A 119 -2.07 -8.01 -3.66
CA ALA A 119 -2.92 -7.54 -2.57
C ALA A 119 -2.07 -7.09 -1.36
N PRO A 120 -2.45 -6.02 -0.64
CA PRO A 120 -1.71 -5.50 0.51
C PRO A 120 -1.42 -6.55 1.58
N GLU A 121 -2.33 -7.49 1.80
CA GLU A 121 -2.21 -8.59 2.76
C GLU A 121 -1.06 -9.52 2.38
N ARG A 122 -0.85 -9.76 1.09
CA ARG A 122 0.21 -10.61 0.56
C ARG A 122 1.57 -9.93 0.67
N ILE A 123 1.63 -8.64 0.38
CA ILE A 123 2.84 -7.82 0.59
C ILE A 123 3.22 -7.86 2.07
N GLY A 124 2.24 -7.67 2.97
CA GLY A 124 2.43 -7.78 4.42
C GLY A 124 2.91 -9.16 4.86
N ALA A 125 2.40 -10.25 4.26
CA ALA A 125 2.81 -11.62 4.57
C ALA A 125 4.24 -11.96 4.10
N VAL A 126 4.67 -11.41 2.96
CA VAL A 126 6.08 -11.55 2.52
C VAL A 126 7.00 -10.74 3.43
N LEU A 127 6.60 -9.50 3.74
CA LEU A 127 7.37 -8.61 4.60
C LEU A 127 7.52 -9.22 6.02
N SER A 128 6.45 -9.78 6.58
CA SER A 128 6.50 -10.45 7.88
C SER A 128 7.41 -11.68 7.93
N GLY A 129 7.74 -12.28 6.79
CA GLY A 129 8.75 -13.34 6.69
C GLY A 129 10.18 -12.85 6.92
N PHE A 130 10.46 -11.57 6.68
CA PHE A 130 11.77 -10.95 6.93
C PHE A 130 11.86 -10.27 8.31
N LEU A 131 10.72 -9.88 8.89
CA LEU A 131 10.69 -9.16 10.16
C LEU A 131 10.64 -10.09 11.38
N PRO A 132 11.15 -9.64 12.54
CA PRO A 132 10.96 -10.36 13.80
C PRO A 132 9.47 -10.56 14.12
N THR A 133 9.13 -11.68 14.76
CA THR A 133 7.76 -12.12 15.05
C THR A 133 6.89 -11.03 15.69
N LYS A 134 7.47 -10.17 16.54
CA LYS A 134 6.77 -9.05 17.19
C LYS A 134 6.26 -8.02 16.17
N TRP A 135 7.09 -7.67 15.18
CA TRP A 135 6.74 -6.70 14.16
C TRP A 135 5.80 -7.30 13.11
N ALA A 136 6.00 -8.57 12.75
CA ALA A 136 5.08 -9.32 11.90
C ALA A 136 3.64 -9.28 12.43
N PHE A 137 3.46 -9.48 13.74
CA PHE A 137 2.16 -9.36 14.40
C PHE A 137 1.56 -7.96 14.27
N VAL A 138 2.35 -6.91 14.52
CA VAL A 138 1.89 -5.51 14.42
C VAL A 138 1.46 -5.15 12.99
N VAL A 139 2.24 -5.57 11.99
CA VAL A 139 1.91 -5.33 10.56
C VAL A 139 0.61 -6.04 10.19
N ALA A 140 0.47 -7.32 10.54
CA ALA A 140 -0.73 -8.09 10.26
C ALA A 140 -1.97 -7.51 10.96
N ALA A 141 -1.83 -7.12 12.23
CA ALA A 141 -2.88 -6.48 13.00
C ALA A 141 -3.33 -5.15 12.36
N SER A 142 -2.38 -4.32 11.94
CA SER A 142 -2.66 -3.02 11.34
C SER A 142 -3.36 -3.14 9.99
N LEU A 143 -2.91 -4.07 9.12
CA LEU A 143 -3.53 -4.31 7.81
C LEU A 143 -4.97 -4.80 7.95
N HIS A 144 -5.23 -5.71 8.90
CA HIS A 144 -6.58 -6.22 9.15
C HIS A 144 -7.51 -5.17 9.77
N LEU A 145 -6.95 -4.29 10.61
CA LEU A 145 -7.71 -3.26 11.31
C LEU A 145 -8.10 -2.08 10.40
N LEU A 146 -7.26 -1.77 9.42
CA LEU A 146 -7.44 -0.63 8.52
C LEU A 146 -8.83 -0.56 7.84
N PRO A 147 -9.36 -1.62 7.20
CA PRO A 147 -10.67 -1.56 6.55
C PRO A 147 -11.82 -1.32 7.55
N TYR A 148 -11.76 -1.95 8.73
CA TYR A 148 -12.75 -1.75 9.79
C TYR A 148 -12.77 -0.28 10.25
N MET A 149 -11.59 0.28 10.51
CA MET A 149 -11.48 1.67 10.96
C MET A 149 -11.88 2.67 9.88
N ALA A 150 -11.62 2.36 8.61
CA ALA A 150 -12.07 3.22 7.51
C ALA A 150 -13.60 3.35 7.45
N ASN A 151 -14.32 2.26 7.74
CA ASN A 151 -15.78 2.28 7.83
C ASN A 151 -16.26 3.06 9.05
N GLU A 152 -15.66 2.83 10.21
CA GLU A 152 -15.99 3.56 11.43
C GLU A 152 -15.77 5.08 11.29
N ILE A 153 -14.65 5.48 10.69
CA ILE A 153 -14.37 6.90 10.38
C ILE A 153 -15.48 7.49 9.51
N ARG A 154 -15.93 6.74 8.49
CA ARG A 154 -17.01 7.18 7.60
C ARG A 154 -18.33 7.32 8.35
N GLU A 155 -18.66 6.41 9.25
CA GLU A 155 -19.88 6.45 10.07
C GLU A 155 -19.86 7.63 11.05
N ILE A 156 -18.78 7.80 11.82
CA ILE A 156 -18.59 8.93 12.72
C ILE A 156 -18.70 10.24 11.93
N TYR A 157 -18.01 10.34 10.80
CA TYR A 157 -18.07 11.52 9.93
C TYR A 157 -19.50 11.84 9.49
N GLN A 158 -20.27 10.83 9.06
CA GLN A 158 -21.66 11.02 8.63
C GLN A 158 -22.56 11.49 9.77
N ILE A 159 -22.44 10.89 10.96
CA ILE A 159 -23.20 11.29 12.16
C ILE A 159 -22.89 12.74 12.56
N GLN A 160 -21.61 13.14 12.52
CA GLN A 160 -21.23 14.52 12.85
C GLN A 160 -21.75 15.52 11.81
N CYS A 161 -21.78 15.15 10.53
CA CYS A 161 -22.41 15.98 9.49
C CYS A 161 -23.91 16.14 9.74
N LEU A 162 -24.61 15.07 10.16
CA LEU A 162 -26.05 15.14 10.51
C LEU A 162 -26.31 16.02 11.74
N ARG A 163 -25.36 16.11 12.67
CA ARG A 163 -25.41 17.01 13.83
C ARG A 163 -25.10 18.47 13.49
N GLY A 164 -24.81 18.78 12.22
CA GLY A 164 -24.54 20.14 11.76
C GLY A 164 -23.08 20.58 11.88
N ALA A 165 -22.15 19.66 12.14
CA ALA A 165 -20.72 20.01 12.17
C ALA A 165 -20.24 20.43 10.76
N ARG A 166 -19.39 21.47 10.67
CA ARG A 166 -18.95 22.05 9.38
C ARG A 166 -17.76 21.29 8.80
N ILE A 167 -17.91 19.97 8.69
CA ILE A 167 -16.84 19.04 8.27
C ILE A 167 -17.04 18.61 6.81
N THR A 168 -17.96 19.23 6.06
CA THR A 168 -18.13 18.92 4.64
C THR A 168 -16.83 19.21 3.86
N PRO A 169 -16.55 18.49 2.75
CA PRO A 169 -15.32 18.68 1.98
C PRO A 169 -15.14 20.11 1.45
N LYS A 170 -16.25 20.85 1.28
CA LYS A 170 -16.22 22.29 0.93
C LYS A 170 -15.81 23.15 2.13
N ALA A 171 -16.30 22.85 3.33
CA ALA A 171 -16.01 23.59 4.56
C ALA A 171 -14.58 23.35 5.09
N LEU A 172 -14.00 22.18 4.82
CA LEU A 172 -12.62 21.82 5.18
C LEU A 172 -11.53 22.65 4.46
N ARG A 173 -11.88 23.44 3.45
CA ARG A 173 -10.94 24.40 2.84
C ARG A 173 -10.55 25.53 3.79
N HIS A 174 -11.37 25.83 4.79
CA HIS A 174 -11.06 26.85 5.79
C HIS A 174 -10.35 26.22 7.00
N PRO A 175 -9.11 26.65 7.32
CA PRO A 175 -8.33 26.05 8.40
C PRO A 175 -8.97 26.21 9.79
N LYS A 176 -9.85 27.21 9.97
CA LYS A 176 -10.61 27.40 11.21
C LYS A 176 -11.56 26.23 11.51
N ASN A 177 -12.03 25.50 10.51
CA ASN A 177 -12.95 24.37 10.67
C ASN A 177 -12.20 23.05 10.97
N TRP A 178 -10.86 23.05 10.97
CA TRP A 178 -10.08 21.84 11.21
C TRP A 178 -10.12 21.40 12.67
N SER A 179 -10.28 22.34 13.61
CA SER A 179 -10.49 22.01 15.02
C SER A 179 -11.76 21.18 15.20
N GLU A 180 -12.84 21.52 14.51
CA GLU A 180 -14.09 20.73 14.51
C GLU A 180 -13.85 19.31 13.98
N LEU A 181 -13.08 19.15 12.89
CA LEU A 181 -12.71 17.81 12.41
C LEU A 181 -11.94 17.00 13.46
N VAL A 182 -10.97 17.64 14.14
CA VAL A 182 -10.15 16.98 15.15
C VAL A 182 -11.00 16.54 16.33
N TYR A 183 -11.81 17.43 16.90
CA TYR A 183 -12.61 17.12 18.09
C TYR A 183 -13.79 16.17 17.78
N CYS A 184 -14.44 16.33 16.64
CA CYS A 184 -15.66 15.56 16.32
C CYS A 184 -15.39 14.22 15.64
N VAL A 185 -14.26 14.05 14.94
CA VAL A 185 -13.96 12.82 14.19
C VAL A 185 -12.66 12.19 14.67
N LEU A 186 -11.54 12.93 14.68
CA LEU A 186 -10.23 12.33 14.99
C LEU A 186 -10.15 11.82 16.44
N PHE A 187 -10.66 12.58 17.40
CA PHE A 187 -10.61 12.21 18.81
C PHE A 187 -11.48 10.97 19.14
N PRO A 188 -12.74 10.87 18.67
CA PRO A 188 -13.52 9.63 18.78
C PRO A 188 -12.83 8.41 18.15
N VAL A 189 -12.27 8.58 16.95
CA VAL A 189 -11.55 7.52 16.23
C VAL A 189 -10.32 7.06 17.04
N LEU A 190 -9.56 7.99 17.62
CA LEU A 190 -8.43 7.67 18.48
C LEU A 190 -8.85 6.89 19.72
N ILE A 191 -9.93 7.29 20.40
CA ILE A 191 -10.46 6.58 21.56
C ILE A 191 -10.87 5.15 21.16
N GLN A 192 -11.51 4.98 20.01
CA GLN A 192 -11.92 3.67 19.53
C GLN A 192 -10.74 2.78 19.16
N LEU A 193 -9.72 3.33 18.51
CA LEU A 193 -8.44 2.64 18.24
C LEU A 193 -7.76 2.17 19.53
N LEU A 194 -7.76 3.00 20.58
CA LEU A 194 -7.19 2.64 21.88
C LEU A 194 -8.00 1.51 22.55
N LYS A 195 -9.33 1.57 22.52
CA LYS A 195 -10.19 0.50 23.05
C LYS A 195 -9.98 -0.81 22.30
N LEU A 196 -9.93 -0.75 20.98
CA LEU A 196 -9.80 -1.91 20.12
C LEU A 196 -8.41 -2.55 20.20
N SER A 197 -7.36 -1.75 20.26
CA SER A 197 -5.99 -2.26 20.48
C SER A 197 -5.88 -2.95 21.84
N ARG A 198 -6.50 -2.41 22.89
CA ARG A 198 -6.58 -3.07 24.21
C ARG A 198 -7.33 -4.40 24.14
N GLN A 199 -8.48 -4.45 23.47
CA GLN A 199 -9.25 -5.68 23.29
C GLN A 199 -8.46 -6.73 22.50
N MET A 200 -7.79 -6.32 21.43
CA MET A 200 -6.94 -7.19 20.62
C MET A 200 -5.75 -7.72 21.42
N ALA A 201 -5.12 -6.89 22.25
CA ALA A 201 -4.03 -7.30 23.13
C ALA A 201 -4.50 -8.34 24.17
N ILE A 202 -5.64 -8.11 24.82
CA ILE A 202 -6.22 -9.07 25.79
C ILE A 202 -6.55 -10.39 25.08
N ALA A 203 -7.20 -10.33 23.91
CA ALA A 203 -7.53 -11.52 23.12
C ALA A 203 -6.28 -12.29 22.64
N ALA A 204 -5.18 -11.59 22.35
CA ALA A 204 -3.91 -12.21 22.00
C ALA A 204 -3.28 -12.89 23.22
N GLN A 205 -3.30 -12.24 24.39
CA GLN A 205 -2.79 -12.79 25.64
C GLN A 205 -3.56 -14.05 26.09
N THR A 206 -4.89 -14.04 26.01
CA THR A 206 -5.72 -15.21 26.37
C THR A 206 -5.51 -16.40 25.43
N ARG A 207 -5.07 -16.15 24.19
CA ARG A 207 -4.68 -17.19 23.21
C ARG A 207 -3.21 -17.59 23.32
N HIS A 208 -2.50 -17.15 24.36
CA HIS A 208 -1.08 -17.45 24.59
C HIS A 208 -0.17 -17.04 23.41
N PHE A 209 -0.51 -15.97 22.69
CA PHE A 209 0.39 -15.41 21.67
C PHE A 209 1.71 -14.97 22.32
N GLY A 210 2.84 -15.41 21.75
CA GLY A 210 4.19 -15.06 22.22
C GLY A 210 4.83 -16.07 23.19
N VAL A 211 4.15 -17.16 23.55
CA VAL A 211 4.73 -18.24 24.38
C VAL A 211 5.72 -19.10 23.59
N SER A 212 5.48 -19.31 22.29
CA SER A 212 6.39 -20.05 21.40
C SER A 212 7.29 -19.09 20.61
N ALA A 213 8.59 -19.40 20.56
CA ALA A 213 9.57 -18.70 19.72
C ALA A 213 9.32 -18.94 18.21
N GLN A 214 8.64 -20.02 17.84
CA GLN A 214 8.27 -20.36 16.46
C GLN A 214 6.76 -20.63 16.38
N PRO A 215 5.95 -19.59 16.17
CA PRO A 215 4.52 -19.76 15.97
C PRO A 215 4.25 -20.48 14.64
N THR A 216 3.33 -21.42 14.66
CA THR A 216 2.83 -22.04 13.43
C THR A 216 1.95 -21.05 12.66
N HIS A 217 2.31 -20.78 11.40
CA HIS A 217 1.55 -19.87 10.55
C HIS A 217 0.34 -20.58 9.94
N TRP A 218 -0.87 -20.09 10.23
CA TRP A 218 -2.11 -20.60 9.64
C TRP A 218 -2.52 -19.74 8.44
N HIS A 219 -2.61 -20.35 7.26
CA HIS A 219 -3.10 -19.68 6.06
C HIS A 219 -4.63 -19.81 5.97
N SER A 220 -5.34 -18.67 5.95
CA SER A 220 -6.80 -18.66 5.81
C SER A 220 -7.23 -19.08 4.40
N PRO A 221 -8.18 -20.02 4.22
CA PRO A 221 -8.67 -20.46 2.90
C PRO A 221 -9.51 -19.44 2.09
N ARG A 222 -9.65 -18.19 2.55
CA ARG A 222 -10.75 -17.29 2.12
C ARG A 222 -10.59 -16.58 0.76
N ASP A 223 -9.50 -16.80 0.02
CA ASP A 223 -9.20 -16.08 -1.24
C ASP A 223 -9.96 -16.57 -2.50
N ASN A 224 -11.07 -17.32 -2.40
CA ASN A 224 -11.73 -17.98 -3.56
C ASN A 224 -13.13 -17.43 -3.94
N TYR A 225 -13.51 -16.22 -3.52
CA TYR A 225 -14.84 -15.65 -3.83
C TYR A 225 -14.83 -14.25 -4.48
N ASP A 226 -13.68 -13.81 -5.03
CA ASP A 226 -13.59 -12.58 -5.83
C ASP A 226 -13.14 -12.87 -7.27
#